data_AF-A0AA36DPA5-F1
#
_entry.id   AF-A0AA36DPA5-F1
#
_cell.length_a   1.000
_cell.length_b   1.000
_cell.length_c   1.000
_cell.angle_alpha   90.00
_cell.angle_beta   90.00
_cell.angle_gamma   90.00
#
_symmetry.space_group_name_H-M   'P 1'
#
loop_
_entity.id
_entity.type
_entity.pdbx_description
1 polymer ?
#
loop_
_entity_poly.entity_id
_entity_poly.type
_entity_poly.pdbx_seq_one_letter_code
_entity_poly.pdbx_strand_id
1 'polypeptide(L)'
;MYHSEGNIPASVRNVCQTPVAPMTTKTPSWNRTIERCRVGEAQVHRTPVMGLKAEARRLNYNIDKWGTCRGRCTLRTPPSMSRRHWMRIKPMRGGGYRSGPRGRGAFVAGPSFPMRPPPFDVHLANDVFVRINENNDTQLTQDVVARATALTPSDAERATVAALVFKVKTAIDKVIATPDCVPGVKFEDYREVGSFKKDTALTGHTVADIVIVMQTLPTFEAVAALGNKLAEEVRAQKEVISCVSRDYGCLLAAANAQVRILITTLPSNAPNLEQDLHLPERIMMINHHAIRHVIWFEEATLQSPFKMLVRVLKDIRRRYVGLQPLSVWVIEYLAHFAVMNTSNRQPLPLGPAFRRVFEALSTGIFLPGSPTLFDPTEPGMRIAYDLSFEDMDLVCSTAQTLLRVICNGGHAAVLGTDSSKIGIDLSKEVSVWNGVAVSPLEVAYTEDCMKPKFCEADEALEEWFKSCGGYLT
;
A
#
# COMPACT_ATOMS: atom_id res chain seq x y z
N MET A 1 8.86 -40.32 -3.97
CA MET A 1 9.70 -41.54 -3.95
C MET A 1 10.76 -41.39 -5.03
N TYR A 2 12.01 -41.12 -4.64
CA TYR A 2 13.25 -41.80 -5.06
C TYR A 2 14.40 -41.06 -4.38
N HIS A 3 14.96 -41.72 -3.36
CA HIS A 3 16.24 -41.39 -2.75
C HIS A 3 17.37 -41.97 -3.60
N SER A 4 18.52 -41.31 -3.60
CA SER A 4 19.81 -42.02 -3.61
C SER A 4 20.91 -41.12 -3.04
N GLU A 5 21.53 -41.65 -1.99
CA GLU A 5 22.69 -41.13 -1.28
C GLU A 5 23.99 -41.37 -2.07
N GLY A 6 25.04 -40.61 -1.77
CA GLY A 6 26.39 -40.85 -2.25
C GLY A 6 27.43 -40.15 -1.37
N ASN A 7 28.20 -40.95 -0.63
CA ASN A 7 29.19 -40.58 0.37
C ASN A 7 30.54 -40.06 -0.20
N ILE A 8 31.19 -39.28 0.67
CA ILE A 8 32.54 -38.66 0.77
C ILE A 8 33.75 -39.46 0.17
N PRO A 9 34.91 -38.81 -0.06
CA PRO A 9 35.97 -38.88 0.98
C PRO A 9 36.78 -37.57 1.22
N ALA A 10 37.44 -37.53 2.38
CA ALA A 10 38.23 -36.42 2.93
C ALA A 10 39.75 -36.62 2.77
N SER A 11 40.51 -35.59 3.21
CA SER A 11 41.98 -35.41 3.32
C SER A 11 42.61 -34.66 2.14
N VAL A 12 43.38 -33.57 2.33
CA VAL A 12 44.69 -33.51 2.98
C VAL A 12 44.92 -32.19 3.77
N ARG A 13 45.57 -32.32 4.94
CA ARG A 13 46.11 -31.26 5.82
C ARG A 13 47.47 -30.74 5.33
N ASN A 14 47.81 -29.48 5.62
CA ASN A 14 49.08 -29.02 6.24
C ASN A 14 48.97 -27.50 6.51
N VAL A 15 48.96 -27.04 7.77
CA VAL A 15 50.08 -26.81 8.72
C VAL A 15 50.91 -25.57 8.37
N CYS A 16 50.79 -24.54 9.22
CA CYS A 16 51.91 -23.77 9.75
C CYS A 16 51.48 -23.06 11.05
N GLN A 17 52.16 -23.39 12.15
CA GLN A 17 51.99 -22.86 13.50
C GLN A 17 53.29 -22.15 13.94
N THR A 18 53.13 -21.01 14.64
CA THR A 18 53.92 -20.51 15.81
C THR A 18 55.34 -19.95 15.59
N PRO A 19 55.93 -19.09 16.47
CA PRO A 19 55.77 -18.99 17.95
C PRO A 19 55.66 -17.56 18.60
N VAL A 20 54.96 -17.34 19.76
CA VAL A 20 55.37 -17.34 21.22
C VAL A 20 56.36 -16.20 21.60
N ALA A 21 56.28 -15.36 22.65
CA ALA A 21 55.36 -15.00 23.76
C ALA A 21 55.86 -13.67 24.44
N PRO A 22 55.86 -13.45 25.79
CA PRO A 22 54.83 -12.75 26.60
C PRO A 22 55.35 -11.52 27.40
N MET A 23 54.47 -10.72 28.04
CA MET A 23 54.76 -10.07 29.34
C MET A 23 53.51 -9.48 30.03
N THR A 24 53.64 -9.31 31.35
CA THR A 24 52.64 -9.39 32.41
C THR A 24 52.31 -8.07 33.12
N THR A 25 51.21 -8.10 33.91
CA THR A 25 50.84 -7.23 35.08
C THR A 25 50.17 -5.88 34.75
N LYS A 26 49.15 -5.33 35.45
CA LYS A 26 48.60 -5.48 36.82
C LYS A 26 47.08 -5.18 36.84
N THR A 27 46.36 -5.80 37.76
CA THR A 27 45.04 -5.38 38.31
C THR A 27 45.17 -4.16 39.23
N PRO A 28 44.06 -3.48 39.57
CA PRO A 28 43.52 -3.72 40.92
C PRO A 28 41.99 -3.87 41.00
N SER A 29 41.62 -4.68 41.99
CA SER A 29 40.31 -5.00 42.53
C SER A 29 39.63 -3.84 43.25
N TRP A 30 38.29 -3.79 43.21
CA TRP A 30 37.46 -3.39 44.35
C TRP A 30 36.27 -4.34 44.47
N ASN A 31 36.05 -4.82 45.69
CA ASN A 31 35.08 -5.86 46.03
C ASN A 31 34.37 -5.44 47.32
N ARG A 32 33.08 -5.78 47.43
CA ARG A 32 32.13 -5.63 48.57
C ARG A 32 31.54 -4.21 48.73
N THR A 33 30.22 -4.06 48.82
CA THR A 33 29.37 -4.64 49.87
C THR A 33 27.99 -5.06 49.35
N ILE A 34 27.61 -6.31 49.66
CA ILE A 34 26.25 -6.84 49.57
C ILE A 34 25.56 -6.51 50.89
N GLU A 35 24.52 -5.69 50.86
CA GLU A 35 23.54 -5.60 51.95
C GLU A 35 22.18 -6.13 51.47
N ARG A 36 21.71 -7.13 52.21
CA ARG A 36 20.38 -7.72 52.14
C ARG A 36 19.37 -6.67 52.61
N CYS A 37 18.38 -6.35 51.78
CA CYS A 37 17.11 -5.80 52.27
C CYS A 37 15.98 -6.78 51.94
N ARG A 38 15.26 -7.15 53.00
CA ARG A 38 14.15 -8.11 53.05
C ARG A 38 13.02 -7.69 52.13
N VAL A 39 12.47 -8.67 51.43
CA VAL A 39 11.14 -8.62 50.85
C VAL A 39 10.14 -8.59 52.01
N GLY A 40 9.50 -7.45 52.21
CA GLY A 40 8.29 -7.31 53.03
C GLY A 40 7.09 -7.24 52.10
N GLU A 41 6.23 -8.25 52.19
CA GLU A 41 4.89 -8.23 51.59
C GLU A 41 4.11 -7.03 52.15
N ALA A 42 3.60 -6.17 51.26
CA ALA A 42 2.62 -5.15 51.61
C ALA A 42 1.43 -5.27 50.65
N GLN A 43 0.31 -5.72 51.21
CA GLN A 43 -1.00 -5.79 50.59
C GLN A 43 -1.42 -4.42 50.04
N VAL A 44 -1.82 -4.38 48.76
CA VAL A 44 -2.47 -3.21 48.17
C VAL A 44 -3.96 -3.28 48.46
N HIS A 45 -4.38 -2.62 49.54
CA HIS A 45 -5.79 -2.28 49.77
C HIS A 45 -6.18 -1.09 48.89
N ARG A 46 -7.24 -1.27 48.10
CA ARG A 46 -7.96 -0.20 47.39
C ARG A 46 -8.77 0.63 48.39
N THR A 47 -8.60 1.96 48.35
CA THR A 47 -9.67 2.93 48.69
C THR A 47 -9.39 4.29 48.03
N PRO A 48 -10.43 5.09 47.73
CA PRO A 48 -10.40 6.18 46.74
C PRO A 48 -10.09 7.54 47.36
N VAL A 49 -9.48 8.44 46.58
CA VAL A 49 -9.34 9.85 46.98
C VAL A 49 -10.19 10.73 46.06
N MET A 50 -11.33 11.15 46.63
CA MET A 50 -12.07 12.35 46.26
C MET A 50 -11.25 13.60 46.61
N GLY A 51 -11.23 14.60 45.73
CA GLY A 51 -10.92 15.97 46.14
C GLY A 51 -10.04 16.77 45.18
N LEU A 52 -10.62 17.27 44.08
CA LEU A 52 -10.18 18.48 43.39
C LEU A 52 -11.36 19.05 42.57
N LYS A 53 -12.38 19.51 43.31
CA LYS A 53 -13.40 20.46 42.84
C LYS A 53 -13.34 21.66 43.77
N ALA A 54 -12.52 22.65 43.43
CA ALA A 54 -12.54 23.95 44.08
C ALA A 54 -11.93 25.07 43.23
N GLU A 55 -12.22 25.15 41.93
CA GLU A 55 -12.06 26.42 41.19
C GLU A 55 -12.88 26.48 39.89
N ALA A 56 -14.22 26.35 40.02
CA ALA A 56 -15.14 26.63 38.92
C ALA A 56 -16.54 26.95 39.46
N ARG A 57 -16.66 28.11 40.14
CA ARG A 57 -17.93 28.79 40.32
C ARG A 57 -17.72 30.29 40.14
N ARG A 58 -17.91 30.76 38.90
CA ARG A 58 -18.43 32.08 38.57
C ARG A 58 -18.68 32.11 37.07
N LEU A 59 -19.91 31.79 36.70
CA LEU A 59 -20.80 32.63 35.90
C LEU A 59 -22.00 31.76 35.47
N ASN A 60 -23.14 32.05 36.09
CA ASN A 60 -24.47 31.64 35.65
C ASN A 60 -24.63 31.96 34.16
N TYR A 61 -25.19 31.05 33.36
CA TYR A 61 -26.43 31.35 32.62
C TYR A 61 -27.03 30.06 32.02
N ASN A 62 -28.36 30.00 32.09
CA ASN A 62 -29.25 28.90 31.74
C ASN A 62 -29.11 28.42 30.30
N ILE A 63 -29.12 27.09 30.16
CA ILE A 63 -29.54 26.35 28.98
C ILE A 63 -31.06 26.50 28.88
N ASP A 64 -31.55 27.17 27.85
CA ASP A 64 -32.84 26.90 27.21
C ASP A 64 -33.06 27.83 26.00
N LYS A 65 -33.67 27.28 24.94
CA LYS A 65 -34.07 27.89 23.64
C LYS A 65 -33.09 27.72 22.49
N TRP A 66 -33.14 26.56 21.84
CA TRP A 66 -32.88 26.46 20.40
C TRP A 66 -34.16 26.78 19.63
N GLY A 67 -34.34 28.06 19.34
CA GLY A 67 -35.33 28.57 18.38
C GLY A 67 -34.62 29.03 17.11
N THR A 68 -35.11 28.55 15.97
CA THR A 68 -34.78 28.97 14.60
C THR A 68 -34.70 30.49 14.44
N CYS A 69 -33.68 31.01 13.74
CA CYS A 69 -33.83 32.23 12.94
C CYS A 69 -32.74 32.39 11.87
N ARG A 70 -33.21 32.63 10.64
CA ARG A 70 -32.43 33.08 9.48
C ARG A 70 -31.91 34.50 9.73
N GLY A 71 -30.67 34.80 9.32
CA GLY A 71 -30.15 36.17 9.37
C GLY A 71 -28.89 36.34 8.53
N ARG A 72 -29.00 37.15 7.49
CA ARG A 72 -28.00 37.51 6.49
C ARG A 72 -27.13 38.65 7.04
N CYS A 73 -25.79 38.55 7.01
CA CYS A 73 -24.91 39.70 7.24
C CYS A 73 -23.80 39.78 6.18
N THR A 74 -23.85 40.89 5.46
CA THR A 74 -22.91 41.43 4.47
C THR A 74 -21.74 42.19 5.12
N LEU A 75 -20.76 42.57 4.28
CA LEU A 75 -19.72 43.62 4.40
C LEU A 75 -18.30 43.04 4.56
N ARG A 76 -17.22 43.52 3.94
CA ARG A 76 -16.93 44.50 2.86
C ARG A 76 -15.44 44.28 2.49
N THR A 77 -15.08 44.35 1.22
CA THR A 77 -13.70 44.36 0.68
C THR A 77 -13.16 45.79 0.51
N PRO A 78 -11.84 46.03 0.64
CA PRO A 78 -11.16 47.18 0.04
C PRO A 78 -10.27 46.78 -1.18
N PRO A 79 -9.75 47.75 -1.99
CA PRO A 79 -9.74 47.62 -3.45
C PRO A 79 -8.37 47.63 -4.17
N SER A 80 -8.38 47.09 -5.42
CA SER A 80 -7.58 47.44 -6.63
C SER A 80 -6.05 47.19 -6.61
N MET A 81 -5.30 46.80 -7.65
CA MET A 81 -5.40 46.56 -9.11
C MET A 81 -4.44 45.36 -9.42
N SER A 82 -4.49 44.56 -10.49
CA SER A 82 -4.52 44.81 -11.93
C SER A 82 -4.68 43.46 -12.65
N ARG A 83 -5.43 43.42 -13.76
CA ARG A 83 -5.74 42.22 -14.57
C ARG A 83 -4.86 42.15 -15.83
N ARG A 84 -4.38 40.95 -16.17
CA ARG A 84 -4.22 40.44 -17.56
C ARG A 84 -4.63 38.95 -17.52
N HIS A 85 -5.89 38.64 -17.87
CA HIS A 85 -6.37 38.18 -19.18
C HIS A 85 -5.88 36.77 -19.54
N TRP A 86 -6.73 35.75 -19.41
CA TRP A 86 -6.82 34.59 -20.32
C TRP A 86 -8.23 33.99 -20.27
N MET A 87 -8.65 33.46 -21.42
CA MET A 87 -10.02 33.38 -21.94
C MET A 87 -10.85 32.21 -21.39
N ARG A 88 -12.17 32.43 -21.39
CA ARG A 88 -13.22 31.49 -20.98
C ARG A 88 -14.01 31.07 -22.23
N ILE A 89 -13.88 29.82 -22.66
CA ILE A 89 -14.73 29.22 -23.69
C ILE A 89 -15.89 28.50 -22.98
N LYS A 90 -17.12 28.84 -23.40
CA LYS A 90 -18.40 28.31 -22.88
C LYS A 90 -18.74 26.96 -23.55
N PRO A 91 -19.48 26.06 -22.89
CA PRO A 91 -20.25 25.03 -23.59
C PRO A 91 -21.63 25.56 -24.01
N MET A 92 -22.02 25.13 -25.21
CA MET A 92 -23.27 25.45 -25.90
C MET A 92 -24.50 24.79 -25.27
N ARG A 93 -25.64 25.43 -25.55
CA ARG A 93 -27.00 25.07 -25.15
C ARG A 93 -27.77 24.61 -26.39
N GLY A 94 -28.45 23.47 -26.31
CA GLY A 94 -29.45 22.99 -27.28
C GLY A 94 -29.79 21.54 -26.92
N GLY A 95 -31.02 21.06 -26.90
CA GLY A 95 -32.35 21.62 -27.15
C GLY A 95 -33.38 20.70 -26.47
N GLY A 96 -34.53 21.26 -26.11
CA GLY A 96 -35.56 20.54 -25.36
C GLY A 96 -36.41 19.61 -26.23
N TYR A 97 -36.77 18.46 -25.67
CA TYR A 97 -37.98 17.73 -26.00
C TYR A 97 -38.81 17.52 -24.74
N ARG A 98 -40.06 18.00 -24.80
CA ARG A 98 -41.11 17.81 -23.79
C ARG A 98 -41.49 16.34 -23.71
N SER A 99 -41.59 15.79 -22.51
CA SER A 99 -42.43 14.63 -22.18
C SER A 99 -42.87 14.74 -20.71
N GLY A 100 -44.14 14.46 -20.46
CA GLY A 100 -44.95 14.94 -19.32
C GLY A 100 -44.68 14.30 -17.95
N PRO A 101 -45.50 14.68 -16.94
CA PRO A 101 -45.25 14.36 -15.55
C PRO A 101 -45.68 12.91 -15.24
N ARG A 102 -44.71 12.03 -14.99
CA ARG A 102 -44.95 10.72 -14.38
C ARG A 102 -44.10 10.56 -13.13
N GLY A 103 -44.80 10.38 -12.01
CA GLY A 103 -44.35 9.64 -10.83
C GLY A 103 -43.12 10.15 -10.12
N ARG A 104 -43.31 10.86 -8.99
CA ARG A 104 -42.34 10.86 -7.89
C ARG A 104 -42.22 9.43 -7.36
N GLY A 105 -41.36 8.62 -7.98
CA GLY A 105 -40.76 7.47 -7.32
C GLY A 105 -39.74 8.01 -6.33
N ALA A 106 -40.06 7.95 -5.05
CA ALA A 106 -39.08 8.18 -4.00
C ALA A 106 -37.96 7.15 -4.19
N PHE A 107 -36.77 7.60 -4.59
CA PHE A 107 -35.56 6.86 -4.33
C PHE A 107 -35.49 6.72 -2.80
N VAL A 108 -35.87 5.55 -2.30
CA VAL A 108 -35.52 5.16 -0.94
C VAL A 108 -34.00 5.08 -0.95
N ALA A 109 -33.37 6.16 -0.50
CA ALA A 109 -31.97 6.11 -0.14
C ALA A 109 -31.85 4.97 0.87
N GLY A 110 -31.16 3.90 0.50
CA GLY A 110 -30.70 2.90 1.45
C GLY A 110 -29.98 3.61 2.61
N PRO A 111 -29.86 2.98 3.78
CA PRO A 111 -29.34 3.61 4.98
C PRO A 111 -28.03 4.35 4.66
N SER A 112 -28.13 5.68 4.65
CA SER A 112 -26.97 6.55 4.52
C SER A 112 -26.20 6.40 5.80
N PHE A 113 -25.23 5.49 5.81
CA PHE A 113 -24.23 5.45 6.87
C PHE A 113 -23.64 6.87 6.94
N PRO A 114 -23.72 7.56 8.10
CA PRO A 114 -23.08 8.86 8.23
C PRO A 114 -21.61 8.65 7.86
N MET A 115 -21.14 9.38 6.83
CA MET A 115 -19.73 9.40 6.45
C MET A 115 -18.94 9.59 7.73
N ARG A 116 -18.24 8.53 8.18
CA ARG A 116 -17.40 8.67 9.36
C ARG A 116 -16.33 9.70 9.03
N PRO A 117 -15.86 10.49 10.02
CA PRO A 117 -14.75 11.39 9.81
C PRO A 117 -13.57 10.63 9.19
N PRO A 118 -12.74 11.30 8.36
CA PRO A 118 -11.51 10.69 7.87
C PRO A 118 -10.66 10.17 9.03
N PRO A 119 -9.94 9.06 8.81
CA PRO A 119 -8.96 8.58 9.77
C PRO A 119 -8.02 9.72 10.14
N PHE A 120 -7.64 9.72 11.41
CA PHE A 120 -6.72 10.73 11.90
C PHE A 120 -5.40 10.67 11.11
N ASP A 121 -4.92 11.86 10.72
CA ASP A 121 -3.62 12.04 10.08
C ASP A 121 -2.98 13.30 10.67
N VAL A 122 -1.94 13.10 11.48
CA VAL A 122 -1.26 14.19 12.19
C VAL A 122 -0.69 15.23 11.22
N HIS A 123 -0.26 14.81 10.03
CA HIS A 123 0.34 15.70 9.03
C HIS A 123 -0.68 16.60 8.32
N LEU A 124 -1.98 16.33 8.49
CA LEU A 124 -3.07 17.21 8.05
C LEU A 124 -3.61 18.10 9.18
N ALA A 125 -3.28 17.80 10.44
CA ALA A 125 -3.77 18.49 11.63
C ALA A 125 -2.65 19.19 12.43
N ASN A 126 -1.55 19.56 11.77
CA ASN A 126 -0.39 20.21 12.41
C ASN A 126 -0.72 21.56 13.08
N ASP A 127 -1.80 22.22 12.65
CA ASP A 127 -2.33 23.46 13.23
C ASP A 127 -3.03 23.22 14.57
N VAL A 128 -3.58 22.02 14.78
CA VAL A 128 -4.26 21.61 16.02
C VAL A 128 -3.27 20.95 16.98
N PHE A 129 -2.39 20.08 16.48
CA PHE A 129 -1.41 19.33 17.26
C PHE A 129 -0.01 19.95 17.15
N VAL A 130 0.16 21.09 17.81
CA VAL A 130 1.46 21.78 17.87
C VAL A 130 2.46 20.94 18.66
N ARG A 131 3.62 20.68 18.06
CA ARG A 131 4.69 19.92 18.70
C ARG A 131 5.35 20.75 19.80
N ILE A 132 5.43 20.17 21.00
CA ILE A 132 6.16 20.75 22.13
C ILE A 132 7.68 20.58 21.93
N ASN A 133 8.10 19.44 21.37
CA ASN A 133 9.48 19.12 21.03
C ASN A 133 9.58 18.69 19.57
N GLU A 134 10.66 19.05 18.89
CA GLU A 134 10.96 18.51 17.56
C GLU A 134 11.41 17.04 17.68
N ASN A 135 10.84 16.17 16.85
CA ASN A 135 11.36 14.81 16.72
C ASN A 135 12.58 14.87 15.80
N ASN A 136 13.74 14.43 16.29
CA ASN A 136 14.92 14.28 15.45
C ASN A 136 14.77 13.02 14.58
N ASP A 137 14.24 13.22 13.37
CA ASP A 137 14.03 12.17 12.38
C ASP A 137 15.20 12.02 11.39
N THR A 138 16.34 12.65 11.70
CA THR A 138 17.53 12.61 10.83
C THR A 138 18.06 11.19 10.67
N GLN A 139 18.19 10.43 11.77
CA GLN A 139 18.65 9.04 11.72
C GLN A 139 17.69 8.16 10.91
N LEU A 140 16.38 8.27 11.18
CA LEU A 140 15.37 7.52 10.43
C LEU A 140 15.44 7.85 8.93
N THR A 141 15.62 9.11 8.58
CA THR A 141 15.75 9.54 7.19
C THR A 141 17.00 8.94 6.54
N GLN A 142 18.15 8.97 7.23
CA GLN A 142 19.40 8.36 6.76
C GLN A 142 19.26 6.85 6.55
N ASP A 143 18.64 6.14 7.50
CA ASP A 143 18.46 4.68 7.43
C ASP A 143 17.51 4.27 6.29
N VAL A 144 16.41 5.02 6.10
CA VAL A 144 15.47 4.80 4.99
C VAL A 144 16.18 5.03 3.65
N VAL A 145 16.99 6.09 3.53
CA VAL A 145 17.78 6.39 2.33
C VAL A 145 18.80 5.29 2.07
N ALA A 146 19.54 4.86 3.10
CA ALA A 146 20.53 3.80 3.00
C ALA A 146 19.89 2.48 2.56
N ARG A 147 18.75 2.10 3.17
CA ARG A 147 18.01 0.89 2.79
C ARG A 147 17.47 0.98 1.36
N ALA A 148 16.87 2.11 0.98
CA ALA A 148 16.39 2.31 -0.39
C ALA A 148 17.52 2.20 -1.43
N THR A 149 18.70 2.72 -1.10
CA THR A 149 19.90 2.65 -1.95
C THR A 149 20.38 1.20 -2.08
N ALA A 150 20.47 0.46 -0.97
CA ALA A 150 20.83 -0.95 -0.97
C ALA A 150 19.84 -1.84 -1.74
N LEU A 151 18.57 -1.46 -1.77
CA LEU A 151 17.52 -2.16 -2.52
C LEU A 151 17.48 -1.78 -4.01
N THR A 152 18.19 -0.74 -4.42
CA THR A 152 18.18 -0.27 -5.80
C THR A 152 19.03 -1.19 -6.69
N PRO A 153 18.52 -1.69 -7.82
CA PRO A 153 19.31 -2.49 -8.75
C PRO A 153 20.59 -1.77 -9.18
N SER A 154 21.65 -2.53 -9.42
CA SER A 154 22.89 -1.99 -9.97
C SER A 154 22.71 -1.48 -11.41
N ASP A 155 23.61 -0.62 -11.88
CA ASP A 155 23.60 -0.16 -13.29
C ASP A 155 23.71 -1.31 -14.28
N ALA A 156 24.50 -2.34 -13.95
CA ALA A 156 24.66 -3.54 -14.77
C ALA A 156 23.35 -4.36 -14.86
N GLU A 157 22.66 -4.56 -13.74
CA GLU A 157 21.35 -5.21 -13.72
C GLU A 157 20.32 -4.43 -14.55
N ARG A 158 20.25 -3.10 -14.36
CA ARG A 158 19.36 -2.22 -15.13
C ARG A 158 19.65 -2.29 -16.63
N ALA A 159 20.91 -2.20 -17.02
CA ALA A 159 21.32 -2.25 -18.42
C ALA A 159 20.99 -3.60 -19.07
N THR A 160 21.16 -4.70 -18.34
CA THR A 160 20.83 -6.05 -18.82
C THR A 160 19.34 -6.18 -19.12
N VAL A 161 18.48 -5.75 -18.19
CA VAL A 161 17.02 -5.79 -18.38
C VAL A 161 16.60 -4.82 -19.49
N ALA A 162 17.15 -3.60 -19.52
CA ALA A 162 16.86 -2.60 -20.55
C ALA A 162 17.21 -3.12 -21.96
N ALA A 163 18.35 -3.79 -22.11
CA ALA A 163 18.76 -4.37 -23.38
C ALA A 163 17.77 -5.44 -23.87
N LEU A 164 17.30 -6.31 -22.96
CA LEU A 164 16.29 -7.32 -23.32
C LEU A 164 14.94 -6.68 -23.69
N VAL A 165 14.47 -5.70 -22.91
CA VAL A 165 13.24 -4.94 -23.21
C VAL A 165 13.34 -4.29 -24.59
N PHE A 166 14.47 -3.66 -24.92
CA PHE A 166 14.69 -3.05 -26.23
C PHE A 166 14.58 -4.05 -27.38
N LYS A 167 15.19 -5.25 -27.24
CA LYS A 167 15.10 -6.31 -28.24
C LYS A 167 13.67 -6.82 -28.42
N VAL A 168 12.94 -6.99 -27.32
CA VAL A 168 11.53 -7.41 -27.33
C VAL A 168 10.64 -6.34 -27.99
N LYS A 169 10.84 -5.06 -27.69
CA LYS A 169 10.11 -3.97 -28.37
C LYS A 169 10.36 -3.95 -29.88
N THR A 170 11.62 -4.09 -30.27
CA THR A 170 11.99 -4.19 -31.69
C THR A 170 11.31 -5.39 -32.37
N ALA A 171 11.17 -6.52 -31.66
CA ALA A 171 10.42 -7.66 -32.16
C ALA A 171 8.91 -7.36 -32.28
N ILE A 172 8.31 -6.70 -31.29
CA ILE A 172 6.91 -6.26 -31.34
C ILE A 172 6.67 -5.32 -32.52
N ASP A 173 7.51 -4.30 -32.71
CA ASP A 173 7.41 -3.34 -33.82
C ASP A 173 7.46 -4.04 -35.19
N LYS A 174 8.33 -5.05 -35.34
CA LYS A 174 8.40 -5.86 -36.57
C LYS A 174 7.13 -6.68 -36.82
N VAL A 175 6.57 -7.29 -35.77
CA VAL A 175 5.32 -8.05 -35.87
C VAL A 175 4.15 -7.12 -36.21
N ILE A 176 4.09 -5.92 -35.62
CA ILE A 176 3.09 -4.89 -35.96
C ILE A 176 3.24 -4.45 -37.43
N ALA A 177 4.46 -4.28 -37.91
CA ALA A 177 4.74 -3.87 -39.29
C ALA A 177 4.46 -4.97 -40.34
N THR A 178 4.20 -6.21 -39.92
CA THR A 178 3.93 -7.35 -40.81
C THR A 178 2.47 -7.79 -40.64
N PRO A 179 1.53 -7.30 -41.47
CA PRO A 179 0.13 -7.68 -41.37
C PRO A 179 -0.06 -9.19 -41.48
N ASP A 180 -1.01 -9.73 -40.71
CA ASP A 180 -1.39 -11.16 -40.71
C ASP A 180 -0.23 -12.13 -40.41
N CYS A 181 0.86 -11.66 -39.80
CA CYS A 181 2.00 -12.49 -39.40
C CYS A 181 1.60 -13.59 -38.40
N VAL A 182 0.63 -13.29 -37.53
CA VAL A 182 0.06 -14.26 -36.57
C VAL A 182 -1.46 -14.26 -36.75
N PRO A 183 -2.08 -15.40 -37.14
CA PRO A 183 -3.53 -15.49 -37.29
C PRO A 183 -4.26 -15.12 -36.00
N GLY A 184 -5.30 -14.29 -36.13
CA GLY A 184 -6.14 -13.88 -34.99
C GLY A 184 -5.56 -12.77 -34.11
N VAL A 185 -4.35 -12.27 -34.40
CA VAL A 185 -3.71 -11.18 -33.64
C VAL A 185 -3.76 -9.88 -34.43
N LYS A 186 -4.43 -8.86 -33.86
CA LYS A 186 -4.36 -7.47 -34.33
C LYS A 186 -4.00 -6.55 -33.17
N PHE A 187 -3.00 -5.71 -33.38
CA PHE A 187 -2.48 -4.79 -32.37
C PHE A 187 -3.22 -3.46 -32.39
N GLU A 188 -3.57 -2.96 -31.21
CA GLU A 188 -4.02 -1.59 -31.01
C GLU A 188 -2.84 -0.72 -30.56
N ASP A 189 -2.18 -1.11 -29.47
CA ASP A 189 -1.06 -0.39 -28.84
C ASP A 189 -0.23 -1.36 -27.99
N TYR A 190 0.99 -0.98 -27.61
CA TYR A 190 1.75 -1.66 -26.57
C TYR A 190 2.50 -0.65 -25.70
N ARG A 191 2.66 -0.96 -24.42
CA ARG A 191 3.31 -0.06 -23.46
C ARG A 191 4.12 -0.82 -22.43
N GLU A 192 5.31 -0.30 -22.13
CA GLU A 192 6.10 -0.77 -20.99
C GLU A 192 5.37 -0.43 -19.69
N VAL A 193 5.26 -1.39 -18.78
CA VAL A 193 4.60 -1.20 -17.49
C VAL A 193 5.43 -1.76 -16.33
N GLY A 194 4.84 -1.76 -15.13
CA GLY A 194 5.40 -2.47 -13.98
C GLY A 194 6.58 -1.75 -13.32
N SER A 195 7.27 -2.49 -12.45
CA SER A 195 8.30 -1.91 -11.57
C SER A 195 9.56 -1.46 -12.31
N PHE A 196 9.91 -2.13 -13.41
CA PHE A 196 11.07 -1.75 -14.22
C PHE A 196 10.86 -0.38 -14.86
N LYS A 197 9.73 -0.19 -15.56
CA LYS A 197 9.37 1.08 -16.20
C LYS A 197 9.26 2.25 -15.22
N LYS A 198 8.71 1.99 -14.03
CA LYS A 198 8.55 3.00 -12.95
C LYS A 198 9.86 3.33 -12.23
N ASP A 199 10.93 2.58 -12.48
CA ASP A 199 12.16 2.59 -11.68
C ASP A 199 11.89 2.35 -10.18
N THR A 200 11.13 1.30 -9.89
CA THR A 200 10.83 0.81 -8.53
C THR A 200 11.13 -0.69 -8.36
N ALA A 201 11.86 -1.27 -9.32
CA ALA A 201 12.41 -2.62 -9.20
C ALA A 201 13.37 -2.72 -8.00
N LEU A 202 13.46 -3.91 -7.42
CA LEU A 202 14.39 -4.23 -6.33
C LEU A 202 15.60 -4.97 -6.92
N THR A 203 16.77 -4.82 -6.33
CA THR A 203 17.97 -5.59 -6.73
C THR A 203 17.69 -7.11 -6.70
N GLY A 204 18.29 -7.84 -7.63
CA GLY A 204 18.03 -9.26 -7.85
C GLY A 204 16.70 -9.59 -8.55
N HIS A 205 15.81 -8.62 -8.78
CA HIS A 205 14.57 -8.83 -9.56
C HIS A 205 14.74 -8.28 -10.98
N THR A 206 15.23 -9.13 -11.89
CA THR A 206 15.51 -8.78 -13.29
C THR A 206 14.32 -9.04 -14.22
N VAL A 207 13.13 -8.60 -13.81
CA VAL A 207 11.88 -8.79 -14.57
C VAL A 207 11.31 -7.44 -15.02
N ALA A 208 10.98 -7.33 -16.31
CA ALA A 208 10.26 -6.20 -16.88
C ALA A 208 8.92 -6.64 -17.47
N ASP A 209 7.98 -5.70 -17.60
CA ASP A 209 6.62 -5.96 -18.04
C ASP A 209 6.27 -5.09 -19.26
N ILE A 210 5.67 -5.69 -20.28
CA ILE A 210 5.11 -4.98 -21.44
C ILE A 210 3.67 -5.43 -21.61
N VAL A 211 2.74 -4.48 -21.63
CA VAL A 211 1.33 -4.76 -21.96
C VAL A 211 1.12 -4.59 -23.46
N ILE A 212 0.48 -5.56 -24.09
CA ILE A 212 0.03 -5.49 -25.48
C ILE A 212 -1.50 -5.43 -25.47
N VAL A 213 -2.06 -4.41 -26.11
CA VAL A 213 -3.50 -4.23 -26.30
C VAL A 213 -3.89 -4.77 -27.67
N MET A 214 -4.74 -5.79 -27.67
CA MET A 214 -5.28 -6.40 -28.88
C MET A 214 -6.60 -5.75 -29.27
N GLN A 215 -6.81 -5.57 -30.58
CA GLN A 215 -8.12 -5.24 -31.16
C GLN A 215 -9.04 -6.46 -31.21
N THR A 216 -8.46 -7.65 -31.34
CA THR A 216 -9.16 -8.94 -31.38
C THR A 216 -9.30 -9.55 -29.99
N LEU A 217 -10.18 -10.54 -29.86
CA LEU A 217 -10.32 -11.32 -28.63
C LEU A 217 -9.10 -12.24 -28.46
N PRO A 218 -8.36 -12.15 -27.34
CA PRO A 218 -7.11 -12.88 -27.16
C PRO A 218 -7.39 -14.33 -26.77
N THR A 219 -7.41 -15.21 -27.77
CA THR A 219 -7.52 -16.66 -27.56
C THR A 219 -6.21 -17.24 -27.03
N PHE A 220 -6.27 -18.35 -26.29
CA PHE A 220 -5.07 -19.03 -25.79
C PHE A 220 -4.10 -19.41 -26.92
N GLU A 221 -4.62 -19.86 -28.06
CA GLU A 221 -3.85 -20.23 -29.23
C GLU A 221 -3.16 -19.02 -29.88
N ALA A 222 -3.89 -17.92 -30.09
CA ALA A 222 -3.33 -16.70 -30.69
C ALA A 222 -2.23 -16.09 -29.82
N VAL A 223 -2.43 -16.10 -28.49
CA VAL A 223 -1.45 -15.61 -27.52
C VAL A 223 -0.19 -16.47 -27.50
N ALA A 224 -0.33 -17.80 -27.54
CA ALA A 224 0.81 -18.71 -27.62
C ALA A 224 1.58 -18.55 -28.94
N ALA A 225 0.87 -18.43 -30.07
CA ALA A 225 1.46 -18.19 -31.37
C ALA A 225 2.22 -16.85 -31.41
N LEU A 226 1.65 -15.78 -30.83
CA LEU A 226 2.31 -14.49 -30.68
C LEU A 226 3.59 -14.60 -29.85
N GLY A 227 3.53 -15.28 -28.70
CA GLY A 227 4.71 -15.48 -27.84
C GLY A 227 5.85 -16.19 -28.57
N ASN A 228 5.53 -17.25 -29.32
CA ASN A 228 6.52 -17.98 -30.11
C ASN A 228 7.12 -17.11 -31.21
N LYS A 229 6.28 -16.34 -31.92
CA LYS A 229 6.73 -15.44 -32.97
C LYS A 229 7.65 -14.34 -32.43
N LEU A 230 7.30 -13.74 -31.29
CA LEU A 230 8.16 -12.76 -30.61
C LEU A 230 9.50 -13.38 -30.21
N ALA A 231 9.49 -14.60 -29.68
CA ALA A 231 10.72 -15.30 -29.32
C ALA A 231 11.61 -15.59 -30.53
N GLU A 232 11.05 -15.95 -31.69
CA GLU A 232 11.79 -16.10 -32.95
C GLU A 232 12.45 -14.79 -33.40
N GLU A 233 11.71 -13.69 -33.39
CA GLU A 233 12.23 -12.37 -33.77
C GLU A 233 13.32 -11.86 -32.80
N VAL A 234 13.26 -12.25 -31.52
CA VAL A 234 14.31 -11.96 -30.54
C VAL A 234 15.53 -12.87 -30.76
N ARG A 235 15.35 -14.16 -31.10
CA ARG A 235 16.46 -15.05 -31.49
C ARG A 235 17.18 -14.58 -32.75
N ALA A 236 16.45 -14.00 -33.70
CA ALA A 236 17.03 -13.38 -34.89
C ALA A 236 17.97 -12.20 -34.53
N GLN A 237 17.81 -11.59 -33.36
CA GLN A 237 18.71 -10.56 -32.81
C GLN A 237 19.90 -11.14 -32.02
N LYS A 238 20.20 -12.44 -32.21
CA LYS A 238 21.29 -13.18 -31.55
C LYS A 238 21.13 -13.27 -30.02
N GLU A 239 19.90 -13.27 -29.52
CA GLU A 239 19.58 -13.47 -28.11
C GLU A 239 19.06 -14.89 -27.87
N VAL A 240 19.57 -15.57 -26.85
CA VAL A 240 19.09 -16.91 -26.48
C VAL A 240 17.92 -16.76 -25.52
N ILE A 241 16.71 -17.02 -26.02
CA ILE A 241 15.48 -16.81 -25.25
C ILE A 241 14.51 -18.01 -25.36
N SER A 242 13.87 -18.29 -24.22
CA SER A 242 12.76 -19.24 -24.11
C SER A 242 11.44 -18.48 -23.96
N CYS A 243 10.35 -19.06 -24.46
CA CYS A 243 8.99 -18.51 -24.32
C CYS A 243 8.12 -19.52 -23.57
N VAL A 244 7.41 -19.05 -22.56
CA VAL A 244 6.47 -19.85 -21.77
C VAL A 244 5.13 -19.13 -21.74
N SER A 245 4.09 -19.74 -22.31
CA SER A 245 2.72 -19.21 -22.24
C SER A 245 2.19 -19.27 -20.80
N ARG A 246 1.44 -18.24 -20.41
CA ARG A 246 0.85 -18.07 -19.07
C ARG A 246 -0.59 -17.54 -19.19
N ASP A 247 -1.32 -17.57 -18.09
CA ASP A 247 -2.67 -17.02 -17.95
C ASP A 247 -2.77 -15.51 -18.20
N TYR A 248 -1.65 -14.78 -18.11
CA TYR A 248 -1.57 -13.36 -18.43
C TYR A 248 -1.02 -13.05 -19.84
N GLY A 249 -0.60 -14.05 -20.61
CA GLY A 249 0.11 -13.83 -21.87
C GLY A 249 1.28 -14.79 -22.05
N CYS A 250 2.51 -14.27 -22.07
CA CYS A 250 3.71 -15.10 -22.13
C CYS A 250 4.90 -14.50 -21.37
N LEU A 251 5.84 -15.36 -21.00
CA LEU A 251 7.09 -15.01 -20.36
C LEU A 251 8.24 -15.30 -21.31
N LEU A 252 8.98 -14.25 -21.68
CA LEU A 252 10.21 -14.33 -22.46
C LEU A 252 11.40 -14.30 -21.50
N ALA A 253 12.10 -15.43 -21.35
CA ALA A 253 13.19 -15.59 -20.40
C ALA A 253 14.53 -15.81 -21.10
N ALA A 254 15.46 -14.88 -20.85
CA ALA A 254 16.88 -14.95 -21.23
C ALA A 254 17.73 -15.38 -20.02
N ALA A 255 19.06 -15.48 -20.20
CA ALA A 255 19.96 -15.99 -19.15
C ALA A 255 19.89 -15.20 -17.83
N ASN A 256 19.87 -13.86 -17.91
CA ASN A 256 19.97 -12.99 -16.73
C ASN A 256 18.80 -12.00 -16.57
N ALA A 257 17.82 -12.04 -17.47
CA ALA A 257 16.68 -11.13 -17.46
C ALA A 257 15.44 -11.79 -18.07
N GLN A 258 14.28 -11.29 -17.67
CA GLN A 258 12.98 -11.78 -18.12
C GLN A 258 12.07 -10.61 -18.50
N VAL A 259 11.25 -10.81 -19.53
CA VAL A 259 10.19 -9.88 -19.94
C VAL A 259 8.86 -10.62 -19.95
N ARG A 260 7.91 -10.15 -19.15
CA ARG A 260 6.52 -10.61 -19.19
C ARG A 260 5.75 -9.81 -20.22
N ILE A 261 5.13 -10.51 -21.16
CA ILE A 261 4.17 -9.96 -22.10
C ILE A 261 2.79 -10.16 -21.50
N LEU A 262 2.18 -9.05 -21.09
CA LEU A 262 0.87 -8.98 -20.47
C LEU A 262 -0.16 -8.67 -21.56
N ILE A 263 -1.00 -9.64 -21.91
CA ILE A 263 -2.01 -9.45 -22.96
C ILE A 263 -3.28 -8.86 -22.35
N THR A 264 -3.85 -7.87 -23.03
CA THR A 264 -5.21 -7.39 -22.80
C THR A 264 -5.88 -7.08 -24.12
N THR A 265 -7.20 -6.93 -24.09
CA THR A 265 -7.99 -6.39 -25.20
C THR A 265 -8.59 -5.04 -24.83
N LEU A 266 -9.21 -4.36 -25.79
CA LEU A 266 -10.08 -3.20 -25.56
C LEU A 266 -11.21 -3.55 -24.57
N PRO A 267 -11.56 -2.66 -23.61
CA PRO A 267 -12.66 -2.90 -22.67
C PRO A 267 -14.01 -3.15 -23.34
N SER A 268 -14.24 -2.59 -24.54
CA SER A 268 -15.44 -2.84 -25.36
C SER A 268 -15.63 -4.30 -25.75
N ASN A 269 -14.54 -5.08 -25.75
CA ASN A 269 -14.55 -6.49 -26.11
C ASN A 269 -14.87 -7.41 -24.93
N ALA A 270 -14.85 -6.91 -23.68
CA ALA A 270 -15.08 -7.70 -22.48
C ALA A 270 -16.39 -8.51 -22.48
N PRO A 271 -17.54 -7.98 -22.94
CA PRO A 271 -18.80 -8.73 -22.99
C PRO A 271 -18.78 -9.94 -23.95
N ASN A 272 -17.82 -10.00 -24.87
CA ASN A 272 -17.71 -11.05 -25.88
C ASN A 272 -16.70 -12.15 -25.49
N LEU A 273 -16.17 -12.10 -24.26
CA LEU A 273 -15.18 -13.05 -23.78
C LEU A 273 -15.85 -14.36 -23.34
N GLU A 274 -15.45 -15.45 -24.00
CA GLU A 274 -15.76 -16.82 -23.60
C GLU A 274 -14.66 -17.40 -22.68
N GLN A 275 -15.06 -18.01 -21.55
CA GLN A 275 -14.18 -18.48 -20.47
C GLN A 275 -13.17 -19.56 -20.89
N ASP A 276 -13.55 -20.45 -21.81
CA ASP A 276 -12.71 -21.58 -22.22
C ASP A 276 -11.86 -21.29 -23.48
N LEU A 277 -12.13 -20.17 -24.14
CA LEU A 277 -11.49 -19.80 -25.40
C LEU A 277 -10.47 -18.68 -25.23
N HIS A 278 -10.77 -17.71 -24.35
CA HIS A 278 -9.98 -16.50 -24.18
C HIS A 278 -9.25 -16.44 -22.84
N LEU A 279 -8.26 -15.55 -22.77
CA LEU A 279 -7.64 -15.21 -21.50
C LEU A 279 -8.69 -14.72 -20.48
N PRO A 280 -8.50 -14.99 -19.18
CA PRO A 280 -9.46 -14.59 -18.15
C PRO A 280 -9.66 -13.07 -18.13
N GLU A 281 -10.92 -12.62 -18.16
CA GLU A 281 -11.29 -11.20 -18.15
C GLU A 281 -10.59 -10.43 -17.02
N ARG A 282 -10.62 -11.00 -15.80
CA ARG A 282 -9.98 -10.40 -14.62
C ARG A 282 -8.50 -10.07 -14.85
N ILE A 283 -7.75 -10.99 -15.48
CA ILE A 283 -6.32 -10.81 -15.72
C ILE A 283 -6.08 -9.73 -16.78
N MET A 284 -6.89 -9.71 -17.84
CA MET A 284 -6.81 -8.67 -18.85
C MET A 284 -7.13 -7.29 -18.29
N MET A 285 -8.14 -7.17 -17.42
CA MET A 285 -8.45 -5.91 -16.76
C MET A 285 -7.28 -5.44 -15.88
N ILE A 286 -6.66 -6.34 -15.11
CA ILE A 286 -5.44 -6.01 -14.33
C ILE A 286 -4.32 -5.49 -15.24
N ASN A 287 -4.10 -6.16 -16.39
CA ASN A 287 -3.10 -5.74 -17.38
C ASN A 287 -3.42 -4.36 -17.98
N HIS A 288 -4.71 -4.09 -18.26
CA HIS A 288 -5.17 -2.80 -18.74
C HIS A 288 -4.98 -1.69 -17.69
N HIS A 289 -5.30 -1.94 -16.42
CA HIS A 289 -5.05 -1.00 -15.32
C HIS A 289 -3.56 -0.70 -15.14
N ALA A 290 -2.67 -1.68 -15.37
CA ALA A 290 -1.22 -1.46 -15.29
C ALA A 290 -0.71 -0.37 -16.24
N ILE A 291 -1.35 -0.19 -17.41
CA ILE A 291 -1.08 0.94 -18.32
C ILE A 291 -1.41 2.27 -17.63
N ARG A 292 -2.62 2.40 -17.08
CA ARG A 292 -3.09 3.62 -16.39
C ARG A 292 -2.21 3.94 -15.18
N HIS A 293 -1.83 2.91 -14.41
CA HIS A 293 -0.93 3.05 -13.27
C HIS A 293 0.43 3.63 -13.66
N VAL A 294 1.03 3.20 -14.77
CA VAL A 294 2.31 3.76 -15.22
C VAL A 294 2.19 5.20 -15.65
N ILE A 295 1.15 5.55 -16.43
CA ILE A 295 0.92 6.93 -16.87
C ILE A 295 0.80 7.86 -15.66
N TRP A 296 -0.05 7.48 -14.69
CA TRP A 296 -0.19 8.24 -13.46
C TRP A 296 1.12 8.32 -12.67
N PHE A 297 1.86 7.21 -12.57
CA PHE A 297 3.10 7.16 -11.79
C PHE A 297 4.18 8.06 -12.38
N GLU A 298 4.31 8.10 -13.71
CA GLU A 298 5.25 9.01 -14.39
C GLU A 298 4.90 10.48 -14.07
N GLU A 299 3.63 10.87 -14.19
CA GLU A 299 3.17 12.21 -13.85
C GLU A 299 3.38 12.55 -12.36
N ALA A 300 3.07 11.62 -11.46
CA ALA A 300 3.22 11.79 -10.02
C ALA A 300 4.69 12.00 -9.61
N THR A 301 5.62 11.31 -10.28
CA THR A 301 7.06 11.41 -9.96
C THR A 301 7.69 12.73 -10.37
N LEU A 302 7.05 13.51 -11.26
CA LEU A 302 7.50 14.87 -11.60
C LEU A 302 7.44 15.82 -10.40
N GLN A 303 6.55 15.54 -9.43
CA GLN A 303 6.33 16.40 -8.27
C GLN A 303 7.24 16.05 -7.08
N SER A 304 7.64 14.77 -6.93
CA SER A 304 8.53 14.33 -5.86
C SER A 304 9.11 12.93 -6.10
N PRO A 305 10.37 12.64 -5.69
CA PRO A 305 11.02 11.35 -5.89
C PRO A 305 10.63 10.29 -4.83
N PHE A 306 9.33 9.99 -4.67
CA PHE A 306 8.84 8.98 -3.70
C PHE A 306 9.21 7.52 -4.06
N LYS A 307 9.88 7.28 -5.20
CA LYS A 307 10.33 5.96 -5.66
C LYS A 307 11.18 5.21 -4.64
N MET A 308 12.02 5.93 -3.89
CA MET A 308 12.85 5.36 -2.83
C MET A 308 11.99 4.73 -1.72
N LEU A 309 10.93 5.43 -1.32
CA LEU A 309 9.98 4.93 -0.33
C LEU A 309 9.22 3.70 -0.86
N VAL A 310 8.82 3.71 -2.14
CA VAL A 310 8.18 2.53 -2.77
C VAL A 310 9.07 1.29 -2.67
N ARG A 311 10.38 1.39 -2.97
CA ARG A 311 11.30 0.24 -2.86
C ARG A 311 11.37 -0.29 -1.42
N VAL A 312 11.50 0.59 -0.43
CA VAL A 312 11.54 0.21 0.98
C VAL A 312 10.23 -0.47 1.42
N LEU A 313 9.08 0.07 1.03
CA LEU A 313 7.78 -0.53 1.38
C LEU A 313 7.55 -1.87 0.70
N LYS A 314 8.00 -2.04 -0.56
CA LYS A 314 7.95 -3.35 -1.25
C LYS A 314 8.79 -4.41 -0.53
N ASP A 315 9.97 -4.04 -0.04
CA ASP A 315 10.83 -4.92 0.77
C ASP A 315 10.18 -5.29 2.11
N ILE A 316 9.63 -4.30 2.82
CA ILE A 316 8.90 -4.52 4.09
C ILE A 316 7.70 -5.44 3.85
N ARG A 317 6.88 -5.16 2.84
CA ARG A 317 5.74 -6.00 2.45
C ARG A 317 6.15 -7.45 2.20
N ARG A 318 7.34 -7.69 1.63
CA ARG A 318 7.84 -9.05 1.40
C ARG A 318 8.19 -9.76 2.71
N ARG A 319 8.73 -9.03 3.69
CA ARG A 319 9.18 -9.58 4.98
C ARG A 319 8.06 -9.76 6.00
N TYR A 320 7.05 -8.90 6.00
CA TYR A 320 5.92 -8.94 6.93
C TYR A 320 4.68 -9.50 6.25
N VAL A 321 4.27 -10.71 6.65
CA VAL A 321 3.14 -11.43 6.03
C VAL A 321 1.85 -10.62 6.12
N GLY A 322 1.62 -9.93 7.24
CA GLY A 322 0.40 -9.13 7.43
C GLY A 322 0.27 -7.91 6.50
N LEU A 323 1.32 -7.53 5.77
CA LEU A 323 1.27 -6.47 4.76
C LEU A 323 1.15 -7.00 3.32
N GLN A 324 1.27 -8.32 3.12
CA GLN A 324 1.17 -8.94 1.79
C GLN A 324 -0.17 -8.72 1.09
N PRO A 325 -1.33 -8.59 1.76
CA PRO A 325 -2.59 -8.29 1.06
C PRO A 325 -2.55 -6.99 0.26
N LEU A 326 -1.74 -6.00 0.67
CA LEU A 326 -1.60 -4.75 -0.07
C LEU A 326 -1.07 -5.00 -1.47
N SER A 327 -1.77 -4.59 -2.52
CA SER A 327 -1.23 -4.71 -3.88
C SER A 327 -0.04 -3.76 -4.07
N VAL A 328 0.81 -4.02 -5.08
CA VAL A 328 1.95 -3.14 -5.40
C VAL A 328 1.47 -1.72 -5.74
N TRP A 329 0.31 -1.60 -6.41
CA TRP A 329 -0.31 -0.32 -6.70
C TRP A 329 -0.70 0.45 -5.43
N VAL A 330 -1.27 -0.24 -4.43
CA VAL A 330 -1.59 0.37 -3.14
C VAL A 330 -0.32 0.87 -2.44
N ILE A 331 0.77 0.11 -2.48
CA ILE A 331 2.07 0.54 -1.93
C ILE A 331 2.60 1.78 -2.64
N GLU A 332 2.53 1.83 -3.97
CA GLU A 332 2.97 2.98 -4.77
C GLU A 332 2.16 4.24 -4.43
N TYR A 333 0.84 4.13 -4.36
CA TYR A 333 -0.03 5.25 -4.02
C TYR A 333 0.12 5.69 -2.57
N LEU A 334 0.25 4.76 -1.60
CA LEU A 334 0.49 5.11 -0.19
C LEU A 334 1.80 5.88 -0.01
N ALA A 335 2.86 5.48 -0.71
CA ALA A 335 4.13 6.22 -0.69
C ALA A 335 3.95 7.65 -1.21
N HIS A 336 3.26 7.80 -2.35
CA HIS A 336 2.94 9.12 -2.90
C HIS A 336 2.07 9.95 -1.94
N PHE A 337 1.00 9.35 -1.38
CA PHE A 337 0.11 9.97 -0.41
C PHE A 337 0.88 10.49 0.81
N ALA A 338 1.73 9.65 1.40
CA ALA A 338 2.49 10.01 2.59
C ALA A 338 3.44 11.18 2.32
N VAL A 339 4.07 11.23 1.15
CA VAL A 339 5.00 12.30 0.77
C VAL A 339 4.27 13.58 0.39
N MET A 340 3.23 13.50 -0.44
CA MET A 340 2.67 14.67 -1.14
C MET A 340 1.42 15.26 -0.50
N ASN A 341 0.62 14.46 0.21
CA ASN A 341 -0.63 14.93 0.77
C ASN A 341 -0.39 15.66 2.10
N THR A 342 0.19 16.86 2.09
CA THR A 342 0.49 17.64 3.29
C THR A 342 -0.34 18.92 3.36
N SER A 343 -0.59 19.42 4.57
CA SER A 343 -1.37 20.66 4.76
C SER A 343 -0.73 21.88 4.08
N ASN A 344 0.60 21.93 4.04
CA ASN A 344 1.38 23.00 3.41
C ASN A 344 1.79 22.72 1.94
N ARG A 345 1.34 21.59 1.38
CA ARG A 345 1.66 21.13 0.00
C ARG A 345 3.16 21.01 -0.30
N GLN A 346 4.00 20.90 0.72
CA GLN A 346 5.42 20.61 0.56
C GLN A 346 5.66 19.10 0.75
N PRO A 347 6.49 18.47 -0.08
CA PRO A 347 6.83 17.05 0.09
C PRO A 347 7.47 16.79 1.46
N LEU A 348 7.03 15.74 2.16
CA LEU A 348 7.70 15.29 3.38
C LEU A 348 9.07 14.67 3.05
N PRO A 349 10.08 14.87 3.92
CA PRO A 349 11.31 14.08 3.87
C PRO A 349 11.02 12.58 4.04
N LEU A 350 11.91 11.72 3.53
CA LEU A 350 11.67 10.27 3.46
C LEU A 350 11.45 9.59 4.81
N GLY A 351 12.14 10.00 5.88
CA GLY A 351 11.95 9.42 7.21
C GLY A 351 10.56 9.69 7.79
N PRO A 352 10.12 10.97 7.90
CA PRO A 352 8.75 11.31 8.26
C PRO A 352 7.70 10.66 7.36
N ALA A 353 7.89 10.67 6.04
CA ALA A 353 6.97 10.02 5.10
C ALA A 353 6.88 8.51 5.33
N PHE A 354 8.02 7.85 5.59
CA PHE A 354 8.08 6.43 5.93
C PHE A 354 7.24 6.11 7.16
N ARG A 355 7.44 6.83 8.26
CA ARG A 355 6.63 6.64 9.48
C ARG A 355 5.16 6.94 9.22
N ARG A 356 4.85 8.00 8.48
CA ARG A 356 3.48 8.38 8.14
C ARG A 356 2.70 7.29 7.42
N VAL A 357 3.34 6.48 6.57
CA VAL A 357 2.68 5.31 5.96
C VAL A 357 2.14 4.36 7.03
N PHE A 358 2.94 4.07 8.05
CA PHE A 358 2.50 3.23 9.17
C PHE A 358 1.47 3.93 10.05
N GLU A 359 1.58 5.24 10.27
CA GLU A 359 0.55 6.02 10.98
C GLU A 359 -0.80 5.95 10.26
N ALA A 360 -0.84 6.19 8.95
CA ALA A 360 -2.06 6.14 8.15
C ALA A 360 -2.68 4.72 8.12
N LEU A 361 -1.86 3.69 7.96
CA LEU A 361 -2.33 2.30 8.08
C LEU A 361 -2.87 2.01 9.48
N SER A 362 -2.18 2.50 10.53
CA SER A 362 -2.54 2.27 11.93
C SER A 362 -3.81 2.98 12.37
N THR A 363 -4.12 4.14 11.78
CA THR A 363 -5.37 4.86 12.02
C THR A 363 -6.55 4.29 11.22
N GLY A 364 -6.29 3.24 10.43
CA GLY A 364 -7.33 2.48 9.76
C GLY A 364 -7.78 3.08 8.43
N ILE A 365 -6.85 3.64 7.64
CA ILE A 365 -7.16 4.20 6.32
C ILE A 365 -7.86 3.22 5.36
N PHE A 366 -7.63 1.93 5.56
CA PHE A 366 -8.31 0.87 4.81
C PHE A 366 -9.45 0.19 5.56
N LEU A 367 -9.68 0.48 6.84
CA LEU A 367 -10.75 -0.15 7.61
C LEU A 367 -12.15 0.21 7.08
N PRO A 368 -13.18 -0.61 7.37
CA PRO A 368 -14.56 -0.34 6.99
C PRO A 368 -15.06 1.00 7.55
N GLY A 369 -15.74 1.76 6.70
CA GLY A 369 -16.33 3.05 7.06
C GLY A 369 -15.34 4.23 7.07
N SER A 370 -14.03 4.01 6.88
CA SER A 370 -13.10 5.11 6.56
C SER A 370 -13.53 5.74 5.23
N PRO A 371 -13.59 7.08 5.10
CA PRO A 371 -13.70 7.70 3.80
C PRO A 371 -12.58 7.20 2.89
N THR A 372 -13.02 6.86 1.70
CA THR A 372 -12.25 6.14 0.71
C THR A 372 -11.11 6.99 0.18
N LEU A 373 -9.85 6.54 0.32
CA LEU A 373 -8.81 6.94 -0.61
C LEU A 373 -9.24 6.47 -2.00
N PHE A 374 -9.47 7.42 -2.91
CA PHE A 374 -9.89 7.09 -4.26
C PHE A 374 -8.69 6.72 -5.12
N ASP A 375 -8.88 5.72 -5.98
CA ASP A 375 -7.89 5.38 -6.98
C ASP A 375 -7.76 6.57 -7.96
N PRO A 376 -6.57 7.17 -8.10
CA PRO A 376 -6.39 8.32 -8.99
C PRO A 376 -6.53 7.94 -10.47
N THR A 377 -6.43 6.66 -10.79
CA THR A 377 -6.61 6.14 -12.13
C THR A 377 -8.02 5.67 -12.40
N GLU A 378 -8.85 5.37 -11.39
CA GLU A 378 -10.25 4.94 -11.56
C GLU A 378 -11.22 5.85 -10.79
N PRO A 379 -11.83 6.85 -11.47
CA PRO A 379 -12.75 7.78 -10.82
C PRO A 379 -13.90 7.07 -10.11
N GLY A 380 -14.06 7.33 -8.81
CA GLY A 380 -15.14 6.76 -8.00
C GLY A 380 -14.84 5.38 -7.41
N MET A 381 -13.69 4.77 -7.73
CA MET A 381 -13.25 3.51 -7.12
C MET A 381 -12.38 3.76 -5.89
N ARG A 382 -12.55 2.91 -4.87
CA ARG A 382 -11.65 2.87 -3.70
C ARG A 382 -10.32 2.27 -4.09
N ILE A 383 -9.22 2.86 -3.66
CA ILE A 383 -7.95 2.13 -3.66
C ILE A 383 -8.00 1.01 -2.63
N ALA A 384 -7.38 -0.13 -2.93
CA ALA A 384 -7.45 -1.33 -2.08
C ALA A 384 -8.89 -1.87 -1.92
N TYR A 385 -9.74 -1.71 -2.95
CA TYR A 385 -11.11 -2.26 -2.97
C TYR A 385 -11.13 -3.79 -2.93
N ASP A 386 -10.02 -4.43 -3.26
CA ASP A 386 -9.83 -5.88 -3.35
C ASP A 386 -9.46 -6.53 -2.02
N LEU A 387 -9.23 -5.74 -0.96
CA LEU A 387 -8.99 -6.28 0.38
C LEU A 387 -10.29 -6.83 0.99
N SER A 388 -10.22 -8.02 1.56
CA SER A 388 -11.28 -8.53 2.45
C SER A 388 -11.26 -7.77 3.79
N PHE A 389 -12.33 -7.89 4.59
CA PHE A 389 -12.35 -7.31 5.93
C PHE A 389 -11.28 -7.93 6.86
N GLU A 390 -10.99 -9.21 6.68
CA GLU A 390 -9.89 -9.90 7.35
C GLU A 390 -8.53 -9.30 6.95
N ASP A 391 -8.30 -9.09 5.66
CA ASP A 391 -7.07 -8.46 5.16
C ASP A 391 -6.91 -7.02 5.67
N MET A 392 -8.01 -6.26 5.70
CA MET A 392 -8.00 -4.87 6.21
C MET A 392 -7.55 -4.82 7.68
N ASP A 393 -8.06 -5.72 8.50
CA ASP A 393 -7.71 -5.80 9.92
C ASP A 393 -6.29 -6.33 10.14
N LEU A 394 -5.89 -7.36 9.38
CA LEU A 394 -4.53 -7.90 9.41
C LEU A 394 -3.48 -6.83 9.04
N VAL A 395 -3.74 -6.05 7.98
CA VAL A 395 -2.87 -4.93 7.59
C VAL A 395 -2.82 -3.87 8.69
N CYS A 396 -3.97 -3.50 9.26
CA CYS A 396 -4.06 -2.47 10.29
C CYS A 396 -3.31 -2.87 11.57
N SER A 397 -3.60 -4.04 12.14
CA SER A 397 -2.95 -4.56 13.36
C SER A 397 -1.45 -4.76 13.18
N THR A 398 -1.01 -5.23 12.00
CA THR A 398 0.41 -5.33 11.64
C THR A 398 1.07 -3.96 11.62
N ALA A 399 0.45 -2.97 10.95
CA ALA A 399 0.97 -1.61 10.91
C ALA A 399 1.02 -0.95 12.31
N GLN A 400 0.01 -1.15 13.14
CA GLN A 400 -0.04 -0.65 14.52
C GLN A 400 1.10 -1.23 15.38
N THR A 401 1.47 -2.49 15.15
CA THR A 401 2.61 -3.11 15.83
C THR A 401 3.93 -2.54 15.34
N LEU A 402 4.14 -2.47 14.02
CA LEU A 402 5.38 -1.94 13.44
C LEU A 402 5.56 -0.45 13.75
N LEU A 403 4.49 0.35 13.79
CA LEU A 403 4.55 1.75 14.19
C LEU A 403 5.07 1.92 15.62
N ARG A 404 4.60 1.10 16.56
CA ARG A 404 5.10 1.12 17.95
C ARG A 404 6.57 0.74 18.02
N VAL A 405 7.03 -0.21 17.21
CA VAL A 405 8.46 -0.53 17.10
C VAL A 405 9.26 0.66 16.56
N ILE A 406 8.80 1.31 15.48
CA ILE A 406 9.46 2.48 14.86
C ILE A 406 9.58 3.62 15.88
N CYS A 407 8.49 3.93 16.60
CA CYS A 407 8.44 5.02 17.57
C CYS A 407 9.34 4.78 18.80
N ASN A 408 9.64 3.53 19.15
CA ASN A 408 10.54 3.18 20.24
C ASN A 408 12.00 2.95 19.78
N GLY A 409 12.36 3.36 18.55
CA GLY A 409 13.73 3.30 18.04
C GLY A 409 14.10 2.02 17.30
N GLY A 410 13.17 1.07 17.10
CA GLY A 410 13.40 -0.18 16.39
C GLY A 410 13.32 -0.09 14.86
N HIS A 411 13.48 1.10 14.28
CA HIS A 411 13.31 1.29 12.83
C HIS A 411 14.34 0.52 11.99
N ALA A 412 15.57 0.34 12.48
CA ALA A 412 16.58 -0.49 11.80
C ALA A 412 16.12 -1.95 11.63
N ALA A 413 15.44 -2.51 12.63
CA ALA A 413 14.89 -3.86 12.53
C ALA A 413 13.70 -3.93 11.57
N VAL A 414 12.81 -2.92 11.60
CA VAL A 414 11.72 -2.81 10.63
C VAL A 414 12.24 -2.67 9.19
N LEU A 415 13.32 -1.92 8.99
CA LEU A 415 14.02 -1.77 7.71
C LEU A 415 14.82 -3.01 7.29
N GLY A 416 14.99 -3.99 8.18
CA GLY A 416 15.79 -5.19 7.91
C GLY A 416 17.29 -4.91 7.79
N THR A 417 17.78 -3.89 8.48
CA THR A 417 19.21 -3.54 8.58
C THR A 417 19.84 -3.97 9.91
N ASP A 418 19.03 -4.26 10.93
CA ASP A 418 19.49 -4.87 12.18
C ASP A 418 19.79 -6.36 11.98
N SER A 419 21.07 -6.72 12.02
CA SER A 419 21.56 -8.09 11.82
C SER A 419 21.00 -9.09 12.84
N SER A 420 20.65 -8.65 14.04
CA SER A 420 20.09 -9.50 15.10
C SER A 420 18.62 -9.85 14.88
N LYS A 421 17.94 -9.14 13.97
CA LYS A 421 16.50 -9.27 13.70
C LYS A 421 16.18 -9.66 12.26
N ILE A 422 17.18 -9.99 11.45
CA ILE A 422 16.96 -10.44 10.07
C ILE A 422 16.14 -11.74 10.08
N GLY A 423 15.06 -11.76 9.28
CA GLY A 423 14.17 -12.92 9.16
C GLY A 423 13.14 -13.06 10.28
N ILE A 424 13.17 -12.18 11.30
CA ILE A 424 12.18 -12.18 12.38
C ILE A 424 10.99 -11.30 11.99
N ASP A 425 9.80 -11.89 12.10
CA ASP A 425 8.54 -11.19 11.91
C ASP A 425 8.12 -10.50 13.22
N LEU A 426 8.50 -9.22 13.35
CA LEU A 426 8.21 -8.38 14.52
C LEU A 426 6.71 -8.18 14.80
N SER A 427 5.81 -8.54 13.86
CA SER A 427 4.37 -8.49 14.10
C SER A 427 3.82 -9.74 14.78
N LYS A 428 4.67 -10.71 15.16
CA LYS A 428 4.23 -11.98 15.77
C LYS A 428 4.82 -12.24 17.15
N GLU A 429 5.92 -11.60 17.50
CA GLU A 429 6.61 -11.82 18.78
C GLU A 429 6.76 -10.53 19.59
N VAL A 430 6.74 -10.67 20.91
CA VAL A 430 7.05 -9.56 21.81
C VAL A 430 8.50 -9.15 21.64
N SER A 431 8.74 -7.85 21.47
CA SER A 431 10.09 -7.30 21.30
C SER A 431 10.32 -6.13 22.26
N VAL A 432 11.58 -5.91 22.67
CA VAL A 432 11.94 -4.84 23.60
C VAL A 432 12.82 -3.81 22.89
N TRP A 433 12.41 -2.54 22.96
CA TRP A 433 13.06 -1.42 22.30
C TRP A 433 13.26 -0.30 23.31
N ASN A 434 14.51 0.08 23.58
CA ASN A 434 14.85 1.13 24.55
C ASN A 434 14.14 0.96 25.92
N GLY A 435 14.07 -0.29 26.41
CA GLY A 435 13.42 -0.63 27.68
C GLY A 435 11.89 -0.76 27.61
N VAL A 436 11.27 -0.53 26.45
CA VAL A 436 9.82 -0.65 26.25
C VAL A 436 9.50 -1.97 25.55
N ALA A 437 8.68 -2.81 26.19
CA ALA A 437 8.15 -4.01 25.57
C ALA A 437 6.98 -3.66 24.63
N VAL A 438 7.06 -4.13 23.38
CA VAL A 438 6.03 -4.00 22.35
C VAL A 438 5.45 -5.38 22.10
N SER A 439 4.20 -5.57 22.54
CA SER A 439 3.43 -6.78 22.25
C SER A 439 2.69 -6.63 20.92
N PRO A 440 2.73 -7.62 20.01
CA PRO A 440 1.91 -7.63 18.81
C PRO A 440 0.42 -7.46 19.12
N LEU A 441 -0.29 -6.83 18.20
CA LEU A 441 -1.75 -6.73 18.27
C LEU A 441 -2.38 -7.97 17.66
N GLU A 442 -3.44 -8.45 18.30
CA GLU A 442 -4.25 -9.55 17.82
C GLU A 442 -5.25 -9.06 16.76
N VAL A 443 -5.65 -9.98 15.88
CA VAL A 443 -6.70 -9.75 14.87
C VAL A 443 -8.02 -9.49 15.61
N ALA A 444 -8.69 -8.39 15.27
CA ALA A 444 -9.97 -7.97 15.82
C ALA A 444 -11.16 -8.37 14.92
N TYR A 445 -10.91 -8.72 13.66
CA TYR A 445 -11.95 -9.17 12.75
C TYR A 445 -12.55 -10.51 13.19
N THR A 446 -13.88 -10.56 13.18
CA THR A 446 -14.67 -11.80 13.33
C THR A 446 -15.81 -11.73 12.31
N GLU A 447 -16.28 -12.86 11.78
CA GLU A 447 -17.31 -12.88 10.72
C GLU A 447 -18.55 -12.01 11.03
N ASP A 448 -18.89 -11.88 12.32
CA ASP A 448 -20.06 -11.14 12.80
C ASP A 448 -19.74 -9.74 13.40
N CYS A 449 -18.50 -9.24 13.33
CA CYS A 449 -18.12 -7.99 14.01
C CYS A 449 -18.80 -6.74 13.45
N MET A 450 -19.33 -6.83 12.23
CA MET A 450 -20.04 -5.74 11.53
C MET A 450 -21.56 -5.84 11.66
N LYS A 451 -22.10 -6.90 12.28
CA LYS A 451 -23.53 -6.95 12.61
C LYS A 451 -23.82 -5.88 13.67
N PRO A 452 -24.89 -5.06 13.50
CA PRO A 452 -25.28 -4.13 14.54
C PRO A 452 -25.57 -4.92 15.82
N LYS A 453 -24.83 -4.66 16.90
CA LYS A 453 -25.08 -5.29 18.22
C LYS A 453 -26.47 -4.99 18.79
N PHE A 454 -27.26 -4.13 18.14
CA PHE A 454 -28.56 -3.66 18.60
C PHE A 454 -29.76 -4.36 17.95
N CYS A 455 -29.57 -5.32 17.04
CA CYS A 455 -30.70 -6.03 16.42
C CYS A 455 -31.52 -6.86 17.44
N GLU A 456 -30.93 -7.30 18.55
CA GLU A 456 -31.64 -8.03 19.61
C GLU A 456 -32.64 -7.13 20.37
N ALA A 457 -32.42 -5.82 20.42
CA ALA A 457 -33.34 -4.89 21.10
C ALA A 457 -34.61 -4.67 20.28
N ASP A 458 -34.53 -4.69 18.94
CA ASP A 458 -35.68 -4.54 18.04
C ASP A 458 -36.50 -5.83 17.94
N GLU A 459 -35.85 -7.00 18.00
CA GLU A 459 -36.55 -8.30 18.10
C GLU A 459 -37.28 -8.44 19.45
N ALA A 460 -36.64 -8.05 20.56
CA ALA A 460 -37.29 -8.02 21.87
C ALA A 460 -38.40 -6.96 21.96
N LEU A 461 -38.26 -5.81 21.29
CA LEU A 461 -39.33 -4.82 21.19
C LEU A 461 -40.50 -5.33 20.34
N GLU A 462 -40.22 -6.00 19.22
CA GLU A 462 -41.26 -6.62 18.39
C GLU A 462 -41.98 -7.76 19.12
N GLU A 463 -41.25 -8.60 19.85
CA GLU A 463 -41.84 -9.64 20.70
C GLU A 463 -42.64 -9.05 21.85
N TRP A 464 -42.16 -7.96 22.47
CA TRP A 464 -42.90 -7.23 23.49
C TRP A 464 -44.16 -6.56 22.92
N PHE A 465 -44.10 -5.97 21.73
CA PHE A 465 -45.27 -5.42 21.03
C PHE A 465 -46.27 -6.51 20.64
N LYS A 466 -45.80 -7.68 20.17
CA LYS A 466 -46.65 -8.86 19.89
C LYS A 466 -47.26 -9.44 21.17
N SER A 467 -46.54 -9.42 22.29
CA SER A 467 -47.02 -9.82 23.62
C SER A 467 -48.04 -8.84 24.20
N CYS A 468 -47.90 -7.54 23.93
CA CYS A 468 -48.81 -6.50 24.42
C CYS A 468 -50.02 -6.27 23.50
N GLY A 469 -49.95 -6.72 22.23
CA GLY A 469 -50.97 -6.53 21.19
C GLY A 469 -52.18 -7.46 21.26
N GLY A 470 -52.48 -8.06 22.41
CA GLY A 470 -53.66 -8.89 22.65
C GLY A 470 -54.83 -8.20 23.36
N TYR A 471 -54.69 -6.93 23.74
CA TYR A 471 -55.70 -6.21 24.54
C TYR A 471 -55.98 -4.79 24.04
N LEU A 472 -56.30 -4.63 22.76
CA LEU A 472 -57.01 -3.44 22.26
C LEU A 472 -57.97 -3.85 21.14
N THR A 473 -59.14 -4.34 21.54
CA THR A 473 -60.41 -4.24 20.82
C THR A 473 -61.42 -3.55 21.71
#